data_AF-A0A7Z7HTS1-F1
#
_entry.id   AF-A0A7Z7HTS1-F1
#
_cell.length_a   1.000
_cell.length_b   1.000
_cell.length_c   1.000
_cell.angle_alpha   90.00
_cell.angle_beta   90.00
_cell.angle_gamma   90.00
#
_symmetry.space_group_name_H-M   'P 1'
#
loop_
_entity.id
_entity.type
_entity.pdbx_description
1 polymer ?
#
loop_
_entity_poly.entity_id
_entity_poly.type
_entity_poly.pdbx_seq_one_letter_code
_entity_poly.pdbx_strand_id
1 'polypeptide(L)'
;MTDYVEKGDIYFFYRPKVNTQRIQNLDDVQRLHVVLAPDDKATARLFLVGKKRMPEIIKGKPKSTSREWIMNDMTGKPKEIGEALAPLEYETKTEGEQEQGEAIPAGEGRYALFMRDSNSRLAYRLSNPKSPGKAQSTLGILAEASYIISVRNPSLDVPGFPDAKPDYPKRLEEKFADKRWIEIDDSKLLDYENAQLLLIGAHDDLSEEQCSISGKPALFKTLGLKEREWPTEALKDGKLTEPEMQPEAKEPASDRSKGGVRGGKAASGTASAAGIAKALKGVDFPCRKADLIKQTKANHAADEIIDVVNDLPSRKYETMADIQKALGEIR
;
A
#
# COMPACT_ATOMS: atom_id res chain seq x y z
N MET A 1 15.55 29.02 15.79
CA MET A 1 15.91 27.64 16.18
C MET A 1 14.79 26.76 15.68
N THR A 2 15.10 25.75 14.87
CA THR A 2 14.09 24.87 14.27
C THR A 2 13.52 23.94 15.33
N ASP A 3 12.20 23.93 15.47
CA ASP A 3 11.51 23.09 16.45
C ASP A 3 11.30 21.69 15.85
N TYR A 4 12.18 20.76 16.23
CA TYR A 4 12.17 19.39 15.74
C TYR A 4 11.22 18.54 16.58
N VAL A 5 10.30 17.88 15.90
CA VAL A 5 9.38 16.90 16.47
C VAL A 5 10.02 15.51 16.49
N GLU A 6 10.82 15.19 15.46
CA GLU A 6 11.48 13.89 15.33
C GLU A 6 12.65 13.95 14.35
N LYS A 7 13.64 13.08 14.52
CA LYS A 7 14.70 12.81 13.53
C LYS A 7 14.97 11.32 13.48
N GLY A 8 15.51 10.84 12.37
CA GLY A 8 15.86 9.43 12.25
C GLY A 8 16.34 9.03 10.87
N ASP A 9 16.36 7.72 10.65
CA ASP A 9 16.64 7.11 9.36
C ASP A 9 15.36 7.02 8.51
N ILE A 10 15.51 7.25 7.22
CA ILE A 10 14.46 7.04 6.22
C ILE A 10 14.93 6.06 5.17
N TYR A 11 14.09 5.08 4.85
CA TYR A 11 14.36 4.10 3.81
C TYR A 11 13.19 4.05 2.83
N PHE A 12 13.51 3.89 1.54
CA PHE A 12 12.51 3.74 0.49
C PHE A 12 12.59 2.32 -0.05
N PHE A 13 11.45 1.67 -0.19
CA PHE A 13 11.33 0.36 -0.80
C PHE A 13 10.22 0.36 -1.84
N TYR A 14 10.35 -0.39 -2.93
CA TYR A 14 9.24 -0.63 -3.83
C TYR A 14 9.03 -2.13 -3.99
N ARG A 15 7.77 -2.54 -4.15
CA ARG A 15 7.43 -3.92 -4.44
C ARG A 15 6.94 -4.02 -5.88
N PRO A 16 7.57 -4.85 -6.72
CA PRO A 16 7.13 -5.08 -8.10
C PRO A 16 5.75 -5.74 -8.14
N LYS A 17 5.07 -5.65 -9.29
CA LYS A 17 3.87 -6.46 -9.54
C LYS A 17 4.26 -7.94 -9.67
N VAL A 18 3.34 -8.80 -9.21
CA VAL A 18 3.44 -10.25 -9.41
C VAL A 18 3.41 -10.56 -10.91
N ASN A 19 4.18 -11.56 -11.34
CA ASN A 19 4.30 -12.01 -12.74
C ASN A 19 4.87 -10.95 -13.71
N THR A 20 5.53 -9.91 -13.22
CA THR A 20 6.26 -8.97 -14.08
C THR A 20 7.65 -9.52 -14.41
N GLN A 21 7.87 -9.90 -15.66
CA GLN A 21 9.17 -10.41 -16.14
C GLN A 21 10.29 -9.36 -16.14
N ARG A 22 9.95 -8.07 -16.22
CA ARG A 22 10.91 -6.97 -16.19
C ARG A 22 10.29 -5.66 -15.76
N ILE A 23 10.95 -4.95 -14.86
CA ILE A 23 10.47 -3.64 -14.37
C ILE A 23 11.09 -2.52 -15.19
N GLN A 24 10.26 -1.75 -15.88
CA GLN A 24 10.72 -0.67 -16.76
C GLN A 24 10.18 0.69 -16.34
N ASN A 25 9.00 0.73 -15.72
CA ASN A 25 8.29 1.95 -15.41
C ASN A 25 7.43 1.81 -14.13
N LEU A 26 6.65 2.86 -13.82
CA LEU A 26 5.81 2.91 -12.62
C LEU A 26 4.64 1.93 -12.65
N ASP A 27 4.15 1.55 -13.83
CA ASP A 27 3.05 0.59 -13.97
C ASP A 27 3.49 -0.82 -13.56
N ASP A 28 4.78 -1.11 -13.62
CA ASP A 28 5.37 -2.36 -13.14
C ASP A 28 5.56 -2.40 -11.62
N VAL A 29 5.36 -1.27 -10.93
CA VAL A 29 5.41 -1.16 -9.48
C VAL A 29 4.03 -1.45 -8.90
N GLN A 30 3.97 -2.32 -7.89
CA GLN A 30 2.74 -2.59 -7.15
C GLN A 30 2.59 -1.62 -5.98
N ARG A 31 3.64 -1.43 -5.19
CA ARG A 31 3.64 -0.59 -3.98
C ARG A 31 4.95 0.17 -3.83
N LEU A 32 4.89 1.39 -3.31
CA LEU A 32 6.04 2.11 -2.78
C LEU A 32 5.85 2.25 -1.28
N HIS A 33 6.89 1.94 -0.52
CA HIS A 33 6.93 2.04 0.92
C HIS A 33 7.99 3.04 1.36
N VAL A 34 7.71 3.74 2.45
CA VAL A 34 8.65 4.61 3.16
C VAL A 34 8.74 4.11 4.59
N VAL A 35 9.95 3.80 5.04
CA VAL A 35 10.21 3.45 6.43
C VAL A 35 10.78 4.66 7.14
N LEU A 36 10.21 5.03 8.29
CA LEU A 36 10.78 6.02 9.21
C LEU A 36 11.21 5.30 10.50
N ALA A 37 12.50 5.37 10.83
CA ALA A 37 13.07 4.82 12.05
C ALA A 37 13.64 5.96 12.92
N PRO A 38 12.87 6.48 13.90
CA PRO A 38 13.28 7.57 14.77
C PRO A 38 14.52 7.24 15.60
N ASP A 39 15.40 8.23 15.83
CA ASP A 39 16.63 8.07 16.61
C ASP A 39 16.38 7.74 18.09
N ASP A 40 15.31 8.30 18.64
CA ASP A 40 14.97 8.30 20.06
C ASP A 40 13.88 7.28 20.42
N LYS A 41 13.49 6.41 19.47
CA LYS A 41 12.49 5.35 19.68
C LYS A 41 13.05 3.98 19.33
N ALA A 42 12.52 2.96 20.02
CA ALA A 42 12.81 1.56 19.73
C ALA A 42 11.88 0.97 18.64
N THR A 43 11.03 1.80 18.04
CA THR A 43 10.06 1.42 17.01
C THR A 43 10.41 2.10 15.68
N ALA A 44 9.93 1.53 14.59
CA ALA A 44 9.94 2.13 13.26
C ALA A 44 8.54 2.02 12.65
N ARG A 45 8.28 2.83 11.62
CA ARG A 45 7.00 2.92 10.92
C ARG A 45 7.19 2.56 9.47
N LEU A 46 6.34 1.70 8.94
CA LEU A 46 6.21 1.41 7.52
C LEU A 46 5.02 2.18 6.97
N PHE A 47 5.26 3.05 6.00
CA PHE A 47 4.21 3.78 5.30
C PHE A 47 4.03 3.25 3.88
N LEU A 48 2.78 3.09 3.45
CA LEU A 48 2.39 2.86 2.07
C LEU A 48 2.12 4.19 1.36
N VAL A 49 2.68 4.38 0.16
CA VAL A 49 2.49 5.57 -0.68
C VAL A 49 1.42 5.31 -1.75
N GLY A 50 0.31 6.04 -1.71
CA GLY A 50 -0.90 5.74 -2.49
C GLY A 50 -0.73 5.72 -4.02
N LYS A 51 0.10 6.62 -4.57
CA LYS A 51 0.38 6.68 -6.02
C LYS A 51 1.61 5.90 -6.45
N LYS A 52 2.23 5.14 -5.53
CA LYS A 52 3.45 4.37 -5.80
C LYS A 52 4.67 5.24 -6.17
N ARG A 53 4.55 6.57 -6.05
CA ARG A 53 5.59 7.56 -6.27
C ARG A 53 5.44 8.70 -5.29
N MET A 54 6.54 9.34 -4.93
CA MET A 54 6.53 10.57 -4.15
C MET A 54 5.93 11.74 -4.95
N PRO A 55 5.29 12.72 -4.28
CA PRO A 55 4.72 13.88 -4.94
C PRO A 55 5.77 14.66 -5.73
N GLU A 56 5.38 15.12 -6.91
CA GLU A 56 6.21 16.04 -7.68
C GLU A 56 6.37 17.38 -6.96
N ILE A 57 7.60 17.90 -6.94
CA ILE A 57 7.92 19.24 -6.46
C ILE A 57 8.12 20.15 -7.68
N ILE A 58 7.34 21.23 -7.74
CA ILE A 58 7.37 22.16 -8.87
C ILE A 58 8.31 23.32 -8.52
N LYS A 59 9.45 23.39 -9.21
CA LYS A 59 10.43 24.47 -9.03
C LYS A 59 9.79 25.85 -9.16
N GLY A 60 10.16 26.76 -8.26
CA GLY A 60 9.67 28.13 -8.23
C GLY A 60 8.23 28.30 -7.72
N LYS A 61 7.56 27.22 -7.28
CA LYS A 61 6.29 27.30 -6.55
C LYS A 61 6.51 26.93 -5.09
N PRO A 62 5.84 27.62 -4.14
CA PRO A 62 5.99 27.33 -2.71
C PRO A 62 5.38 25.98 -2.31
N LYS A 63 4.54 25.39 -3.17
CA LYS A 63 3.96 24.06 -2.98
C LYS A 63 3.47 23.47 -4.30
N SER A 64 3.50 22.14 -4.38
CA SER A 64 2.88 21.37 -5.45
C SER A 64 1.35 21.44 -5.39
N THR A 65 0.69 21.31 -6.54
CA THR A 65 -0.77 21.13 -6.60
C THR A 65 -1.18 19.67 -6.43
N SER A 66 -0.23 18.74 -6.59
CA SER A 66 -0.46 17.31 -6.40
C SER A 66 -0.55 17.00 -4.92
N ARG A 67 -1.68 16.40 -4.52
CA ARG A 67 -1.97 15.97 -3.16
C ARG A 67 -1.93 14.45 -3.16
N GLU A 68 -0.94 13.89 -2.51
CA GLU A 68 -0.85 12.45 -2.34
C GLU A 68 -1.04 12.07 -0.90
N TRP A 69 -1.44 10.83 -0.67
CA TRP A 69 -1.54 10.29 0.67
C TRP A 69 -0.48 9.23 0.91
N ILE A 70 -0.03 9.19 2.16
CA ILE A 70 0.71 8.07 2.72
C ILE A 70 -0.08 7.54 3.91
N MET A 71 -0.03 6.23 4.15
CA MET A 71 -0.75 5.58 5.24
C MET A 71 0.22 4.72 6.02
N ASN A 72 0.18 4.80 7.36
CA ASN A 72 0.91 3.87 8.21
C ASN A 72 0.33 2.46 8.01
N ASP A 73 1.13 1.56 7.49
CA ASP A 73 0.79 0.15 7.27
C ASP A 73 1.16 -0.71 8.49
N MET A 74 2.21 -0.32 9.23
CA MET A 74 2.56 -0.89 10.53
C MET A 74 3.51 0.01 11.33
N THR A 75 3.38 -0.04 12.65
CA THR A 75 4.38 0.46 13.61
C THR A 75 4.83 -0.69 14.49
N GLY A 76 6.12 -0.93 14.59
CA GLY A 76 6.65 -2.06 15.35
C GLY A 76 8.15 -1.93 15.60
N LYS A 77 8.79 -3.00 16.05
CA LYS A 77 10.26 -3.02 16.13
C LYS A 77 10.84 -2.95 14.71
N PRO A 78 11.99 -2.29 14.50
CA PRO A 78 12.63 -2.23 13.19
C PRO A 78 12.81 -3.57 12.47
N LYS A 79 13.06 -4.66 13.21
CA LYS A 79 13.16 -6.01 12.64
C LYS A 79 11.83 -6.56 12.13
N GLU A 80 10.73 -6.28 12.82
CA GLU A 80 9.38 -6.67 12.38
C GLU A 80 9.01 -5.94 11.08
N ILE A 81 9.47 -4.69 10.91
CA ILE A 81 9.35 -3.95 9.64
C ILE A 81 10.16 -4.65 8.53
N GLY A 82 11.37 -5.12 8.84
CA GLY A 82 12.19 -5.89 7.89
C GLY A 82 11.52 -7.19 7.46
N GLU A 83 10.91 -7.92 8.39
CA GLU A 83 10.14 -9.15 8.12
C GLU A 83 8.95 -8.88 7.19
N ALA A 84 8.22 -7.78 7.38
CA ALA A 84 7.11 -7.40 6.50
C ALA A 84 7.54 -7.01 5.07
N LEU A 85 8.80 -6.61 4.90
CA LEU A 85 9.39 -6.31 3.58
C LEU A 85 9.90 -7.55 2.87
N ALA A 86 10.02 -8.69 3.55
CA ALA A 86 10.45 -9.96 2.97
C ALA A 86 9.41 -10.52 1.96
N PRO A 87 9.74 -11.59 1.22
CA PRO A 87 8.78 -12.28 0.36
C PRO A 87 7.59 -12.80 1.18
N LEU A 88 6.42 -12.79 0.55
CA LEU A 88 5.17 -13.26 1.15
C LEU A 88 4.50 -14.23 0.18
N GLU A 89 3.96 -15.32 0.71
CA GLU A 89 3.01 -16.18 0.00
C GLU A 89 1.59 -15.70 0.32
N TYR A 90 0.73 -15.61 -0.70
CA TYR A 90 -0.70 -15.44 -0.45
C TYR A 90 -1.56 -16.22 -1.46
N GLU A 91 -2.58 -16.89 -0.94
CA GLU A 91 -3.58 -17.57 -1.78
C GLU A 91 -4.51 -16.54 -2.44
N THR A 92 -4.60 -16.57 -3.76
CA THR A 92 -5.64 -15.84 -4.49
C THR A 92 -6.80 -16.75 -4.84
N LYS A 93 -8.02 -16.24 -4.70
CA LYS A 93 -9.26 -17.00 -4.98
C LYS A 93 -9.46 -17.31 -6.46
N THR A 94 -8.71 -16.67 -7.34
CA THR A 94 -8.90 -16.70 -8.80
C THR A 94 -7.75 -17.37 -9.55
N GLU A 95 -6.53 -17.40 -9.01
CA GLU A 95 -5.34 -17.87 -9.73
C GLU A 95 -4.46 -18.83 -8.91
N GLY A 96 -4.93 -19.32 -7.74
CA GLY A 96 -4.16 -20.22 -6.87
C GLY A 96 -3.17 -19.50 -5.94
N GLU A 97 -2.21 -20.24 -5.38
CA GLU A 97 -1.08 -19.69 -4.61
C GLU A 97 -0.31 -18.71 -5.50
N GLN A 98 -0.19 -17.46 -5.05
CA GLN A 98 0.63 -16.45 -5.71
C GLN A 98 1.79 -16.08 -4.78
N GLU A 99 2.99 -16.06 -5.35
CA GLU A 99 4.20 -15.66 -4.66
C GLU A 99 4.44 -14.18 -4.90
N GLN A 100 4.66 -13.43 -3.82
CA GLN A 100 5.04 -12.04 -3.88
C GLN A 100 6.48 -11.89 -3.38
N GLY A 101 7.40 -11.66 -4.32
CA GLY A 101 8.80 -11.38 -4.02
C GLY A 101 8.99 -10.15 -3.14
N GLU A 102 10.11 -10.06 -2.46
CA GLU A 102 10.51 -9.04 -1.50
C GLU A 102 10.37 -7.60 -2.01
N ALA A 103 10.24 -6.67 -1.07
CA ALA A 103 10.30 -5.25 -1.38
C ALA A 103 11.77 -4.83 -1.59
N ILE A 104 12.07 -4.13 -2.67
CA ILE A 104 13.43 -3.81 -3.11
C ILE A 104 13.83 -2.42 -2.57
N PRO A 105 14.97 -2.29 -1.86
CA PRO A 105 15.45 -1.01 -1.36
C PRO A 105 15.84 -0.10 -2.52
N ALA A 106 15.34 1.13 -2.49
CA ALA A 106 15.57 2.16 -3.51
C ALA A 106 16.11 3.47 -2.93
N GLY A 107 16.28 3.58 -1.62
CA GLY A 107 16.88 4.76 -1.02
C GLY A 107 17.15 4.57 0.46
N GLU A 108 18.25 5.12 0.91
CA GLU A 108 18.66 5.20 2.30
C GLU A 108 19.07 6.64 2.59
N GLY A 109 18.59 7.19 3.70
CA GLY A 109 18.89 8.55 4.09
C GLY A 109 18.54 8.85 5.53
N ARG A 110 18.63 10.13 5.87
CA ARG A 110 18.24 10.69 7.17
C ARG A 110 17.09 11.67 6.97
N TYR A 111 16.16 11.70 7.90
CA TYR A 111 15.03 12.63 7.88
C TYR A 111 14.98 13.50 9.13
N ALA A 112 14.24 14.60 9.00
CA ALA A 112 13.81 15.43 10.10
C ALA A 112 12.32 15.78 9.92
N LEU A 113 11.58 15.68 11.01
CA LEU A 113 10.22 16.17 11.18
C LEU A 113 10.25 17.42 12.05
N PHE A 114 9.71 18.53 11.56
CA PHE A 114 9.76 19.81 12.27
C PHE A 114 8.61 20.73 11.87
N MET A 115 8.38 21.78 12.67
CA MET A 115 7.41 22.82 12.36
C MET A 115 8.07 23.99 11.62
N ARG A 116 7.45 24.44 10.53
CA ARG A 116 7.86 25.64 9.77
C ARG A 116 6.66 26.33 9.15
N ASP A 117 6.56 27.64 9.33
CA ASP A 117 5.46 28.47 8.79
C ASP A 117 4.07 27.89 9.11
N SER A 118 3.88 27.42 10.35
CA SER A 118 2.66 26.74 10.83
C SER A 118 2.30 25.43 10.10
N ASN A 119 3.24 24.82 9.38
CA ASN A 119 3.07 23.53 8.73
C ASN A 119 4.10 22.53 9.25
N SER A 120 3.73 21.26 9.37
CA SER A 120 4.71 20.21 9.61
C SER A 120 5.46 19.88 8.34
N ARG A 121 6.78 19.72 8.46
CA ARG A 121 7.70 19.41 7.38
C ARG A 121 8.33 18.06 7.60
N LEU A 122 8.26 17.19 6.59
CA LEU A 122 9.14 16.04 6.46
C LEU A 122 10.22 16.37 5.45
N ALA A 123 11.45 16.57 5.93
CA ALA A 123 12.62 16.75 5.09
C ALA A 123 13.52 15.52 5.15
N TYR A 124 14.16 15.17 4.04
CA TYR A 124 15.16 14.11 4.02
C TYR A 124 16.33 14.42 3.09
N ARG A 125 17.44 13.72 3.33
CA ARG A 125 18.61 13.65 2.45
C ARG A 125 19.10 12.21 2.34
N LEU A 126 19.32 11.74 1.11
CA LEU A 126 19.87 10.41 0.85
C LEU A 126 21.36 10.34 1.16
N SER A 127 21.78 9.23 1.74
CA SER A 127 23.16 8.75 1.77
C SER A 127 23.43 7.77 0.62
N ASN A 128 22.42 6.99 0.22
CA ASN A 128 22.54 5.97 -0.82
C ASN A 128 21.24 5.83 -1.65
N PRO A 129 21.28 5.94 -2.98
CA PRO A 129 22.42 6.41 -3.76
C PRO A 129 22.64 7.91 -3.53
N LYS A 130 23.90 8.37 -3.61
CA LYS A 130 24.21 9.81 -3.54
C LYS A 130 23.62 10.58 -4.72
N SER A 131 23.60 9.94 -5.88
CA SER A 131 23.03 10.49 -7.12
C SER A 131 21.86 9.60 -7.54
N PRO A 132 20.61 10.08 -7.44
CA PRO A 132 19.43 9.35 -7.87
C PRO A 132 19.54 8.86 -9.33
N GLY A 133 19.21 7.59 -9.56
CA GLY A 133 19.19 6.97 -10.89
C GLY A 133 17.77 6.76 -11.45
N LYS A 134 17.64 5.77 -12.34
CA LYS A 134 16.37 5.41 -12.99
C LYS A 134 15.31 4.92 -11.99
N ALA A 135 15.68 4.14 -10.98
CA ALA A 135 14.76 3.66 -9.95
C ALA A 135 14.19 4.83 -9.15
N GLN A 136 15.05 5.70 -8.63
CA GLN A 136 14.66 6.85 -7.82
C GLN A 136 13.79 7.83 -8.62
N SER A 137 14.21 8.18 -9.84
CA SER A 137 13.43 9.07 -10.71
C SER A 137 12.05 8.51 -11.06
N THR A 138 11.93 7.20 -11.31
CA THR A 138 10.63 6.54 -11.55
C THR A 138 9.71 6.63 -10.33
N LEU A 139 10.27 6.51 -9.13
CA LEU A 139 9.55 6.56 -7.85
C LEU A 139 9.37 8.00 -7.31
N GLY A 140 9.89 9.02 -8.01
CA GLY A 140 9.88 10.41 -7.54
C GLY A 140 10.79 10.71 -6.34
N ILE A 141 11.75 9.83 -6.05
CA ILE A 141 12.70 10.01 -4.94
C ILE A 141 13.82 10.94 -5.41
N LEU A 142 13.97 12.07 -4.75
CA LEU A 142 15.06 13.04 -4.98
C LEU A 142 16.24 12.79 -4.04
N ALA A 143 17.39 13.39 -4.34
CA ALA A 143 18.60 13.29 -3.50
C ALA A 143 18.38 13.90 -2.12
N GLU A 144 17.65 15.01 -2.08
CA GLU A 144 17.07 15.62 -0.89
C GLU A 144 15.75 16.26 -1.29
N ALA A 145 14.83 16.38 -0.33
CA ALA A 145 13.54 17.02 -0.55
C ALA A 145 12.86 17.35 0.78
N SER A 146 11.89 18.24 0.71
CA SER A 146 10.94 18.50 1.78
C SER A 146 9.50 18.42 1.31
N TYR A 147 8.64 17.98 2.22
CA TYR A 147 7.20 17.91 2.02
C TYR A 147 6.48 18.56 3.18
N ILE A 148 5.39 19.26 2.87
CA ILE A 148 4.38 19.62 3.86
C ILE A 148 3.57 18.37 4.15
N ILE A 149 3.47 17.99 5.42
CA ILE A 149 2.66 16.87 5.88
C ILE A 149 1.65 17.28 6.93
N SER A 150 0.51 16.60 6.90
CA SER A 150 -0.57 16.78 7.89
C SER A 150 -1.33 15.48 8.07
N VAL A 151 -1.80 15.21 9.28
CA VAL A 151 -2.53 13.99 9.63
C VAL A 151 -4.00 14.18 9.30
N ARG A 152 -4.58 13.23 8.57
CA ARG A 152 -6.02 13.22 8.26
C ARG A 152 -6.81 12.97 9.54
N ASN A 153 -7.88 13.74 9.73
CA ASN A 153 -8.90 13.41 10.72
C ASN A 153 -9.67 12.14 10.30
N PRO A 154 -9.58 11.03 11.05
CA PRO A 154 -10.21 9.77 10.67
C PRO A 154 -11.74 9.77 10.80
N SER A 155 -12.29 10.75 11.52
CA SER A 155 -13.73 10.92 11.70
C SER A 155 -14.41 11.63 10.53
N LEU A 156 -13.64 12.21 9.61
CA LEU A 156 -14.17 12.90 8.44
C LEU A 156 -13.89 12.13 7.14
N ASP A 157 -14.92 11.98 6.33
CA ASP A 157 -14.79 11.38 5.00
C ASP A 157 -14.13 12.37 4.03
N VAL A 158 -13.03 11.92 3.42
CA VAL A 158 -12.25 12.69 2.45
C VAL A 158 -12.08 11.84 1.20
N PRO A 159 -12.62 12.27 0.04
CA PRO A 159 -12.46 11.54 -1.21
C PRO A 159 -11.00 11.31 -1.59
N GLY A 160 -10.70 10.13 -2.14
CA GLY A 160 -9.37 9.77 -2.65
C GLY A 160 -8.43 9.14 -1.62
N PHE A 161 -8.88 8.99 -0.37
CA PHE A 161 -8.16 8.30 0.69
C PHE A 161 -8.78 6.92 0.96
N PRO A 162 -8.02 5.96 1.54
CA PRO A 162 -8.57 4.69 1.98
C PRO A 162 -9.63 4.85 3.08
N ASP A 163 -10.55 3.89 3.16
CA ASP A 163 -11.58 3.81 4.19
C ASP A 163 -11.04 3.39 5.56
N ALA A 164 -9.83 2.82 5.61
CA ALA A 164 -9.18 2.36 6.83
C ALA A 164 -8.95 3.52 7.81
N LYS A 165 -9.08 3.26 9.11
CA LYS A 165 -8.98 4.28 10.16
C LYS A 165 -8.03 3.82 11.27
N PRO A 166 -7.18 4.70 11.81
CA PRO A 166 -6.36 4.41 12.97
C PRO A 166 -7.21 4.27 14.23
N ASP A 167 -6.79 3.39 15.13
CA ASP A 167 -7.36 3.24 16.47
C ASP A 167 -6.69 4.22 17.44
N TYR A 168 -6.98 5.51 17.29
CA TYR A 168 -6.41 6.54 18.15
C TYR A 168 -7.04 6.51 19.55
N PRO A 169 -6.25 6.65 20.63
CA PRO A 169 -6.82 6.90 21.96
C PRO A 169 -7.51 8.28 21.96
N LYS A 170 -8.57 8.42 22.77
CA LYS A 170 -9.36 9.66 22.89
C LYS A 170 -8.53 10.95 22.94
N ARG A 171 -7.43 10.96 23.70
CA ARG A 171 -6.53 12.13 23.80
C ARG A 171 -5.96 12.62 22.46
N LEU A 172 -5.76 11.71 21.50
CA LEU A 172 -5.27 12.03 20.15
C LEU A 172 -6.44 12.37 19.23
N GLU A 173 -7.57 11.67 19.35
CA GLU A 173 -8.81 12.02 18.62
C GLU A 173 -9.26 13.45 18.93
N GLU A 174 -9.21 13.86 20.20
CA GLU A 174 -9.57 15.19 20.67
C GLU A 174 -8.72 16.31 20.04
N LYS A 175 -7.48 16.01 19.62
CA LYS A 175 -6.61 17.00 18.93
C LYS A 175 -7.18 17.45 17.59
N PHE A 176 -7.96 16.60 16.92
CA PHE A 176 -8.48 16.92 15.59
C PHE A 176 -9.62 17.94 15.65
N ALA A 177 -10.38 17.98 16.74
CA ALA A 177 -11.61 18.78 16.85
C ALA A 177 -12.48 18.62 15.59
N ASP A 178 -12.84 19.72 14.92
CA ASP A 178 -13.57 19.77 13.66
C ASP A 178 -12.67 19.92 12.41
N LYS A 179 -11.34 19.95 12.60
CA LYS A 179 -10.39 20.14 11.51
C LYS A 179 -10.26 18.89 10.67
N ARG A 180 -10.15 19.05 9.35
CA ARG A 180 -9.92 17.94 8.40
C ARG A 180 -8.50 17.38 8.46
N TRP A 181 -7.54 18.25 8.77
CA TRP A 181 -6.14 17.90 8.89
C TRP A 181 -5.58 18.64 10.10
N ILE A 182 -4.62 18.03 10.77
CA ILE A 182 -3.83 18.69 11.80
C ILE A 182 -2.35 18.55 11.51
N GLU A 183 -1.59 19.51 12.00
CA GLU A 183 -0.15 19.49 12.07
C GLU A 183 0.31 18.41 13.07
N ILE A 184 1.52 17.89 12.85
CA ILE A 184 2.15 16.88 13.69
C ILE A 184 2.99 17.60 14.75
N ASP A 185 2.35 17.99 15.84
CA ASP A 185 3.00 18.51 17.04
C ASP A 185 3.51 17.39 17.98
N ASP A 186 2.99 16.18 17.80
CA ASP A 186 3.34 14.97 18.55
C ASP A 186 3.52 13.80 17.58
N SER A 187 4.73 13.26 17.51
CA SER A 187 5.05 12.14 16.62
C SER A 187 4.23 10.88 16.91
N LYS A 188 3.57 10.78 18.07
CA LYS A 188 2.63 9.68 18.37
C LYS A 188 1.43 9.64 17.44
N LEU A 189 1.05 10.76 16.82
CA LEU A 189 0.01 10.76 15.79
C LEU A 189 0.36 9.83 14.63
N LEU A 190 1.65 9.57 14.42
CA LEU A 190 2.16 8.73 13.34
C LEU A 190 2.30 7.25 13.74
N ASP A 191 2.20 6.92 15.03
CA ASP A 191 2.54 5.59 15.56
C ASP A 191 1.40 4.56 15.41
N TYR A 192 0.25 4.95 14.86
CA TYR A 192 -0.94 4.10 14.75
C TYR A 192 -1.11 3.58 13.33
N GLU A 193 -1.31 2.28 13.19
CA GLU A 193 -1.67 1.64 11.92
C GLU A 193 -2.90 2.33 11.34
N ASN A 194 -2.96 2.43 10.01
CA ASN A 194 -3.98 3.15 9.25
C ASN A 194 -4.02 4.67 9.48
N ALA A 195 -3.07 5.26 10.23
CA ALA A 195 -2.92 6.71 10.27
C ALA A 195 -2.58 7.23 8.87
N GLN A 196 -3.41 8.13 8.34
CA GLN A 196 -3.27 8.66 7.00
C GLN A 196 -2.74 10.08 7.03
N LEU A 197 -1.81 10.40 6.16
CA LEU A 197 -1.23 11.72 6.02
C LEU A 197 -1.43 12.24 4.61
N LEU A 198 -1.69 13.54 4.51
CA LEU A 198 -1.57 14.28 3.27
C LEU A 198 -0.10 14.70 3.10
N LEU A 199 0.46 14.44 1.92
CA LEU A 199 1.83 14.73 1.53
C LEU A 199 1.82 15.66 0.30
N ILE A 200 2.45 16.84 0.45
CA ILE A 200 2.52 17.85 -0.61
C ILE A 200 3.99 18.25 -0.81
N GLY A 201 4.47 18.19 -2.05
CA GLY A 201 5.83 18.62 -2.41
C GLY A 201 6.07 20.09 -2.08
N ALA A 202 7.16 20.39 -1.37
CA ALA A 202 7.56 21.74 -1.01
C ALA A 202 8.84 22.18 -1.73
N HIS A 203 10.00 21.64 -1.37
CA HIS A 203 11.30 22.00 -1.96
C HIS A 203 12.09 20.76 -2.37
N ASP A 204 12.84 20.87 -3.48
CA ASP A 204 13.71 19.81 -4.02
C ASP A 204 15.16 19.95 -3.53
N ASP A 205 15.41 20.89 -2.64
CA ASP A 205 16.61 21.02 -1.83
C ASP A 205 16.25 21.49 -0.40
N LEU A 206 17.24 21.48 0.49
CA LEU A 206 17.05 21.86 1.90
C LEU A 206 17.58 23.26 2.25
N SER A 207 18.03 24.03 1.26
CA SER A 207 18.66 25.34 1.47
C SER A 207 17.71 26.33 2.16
N GLU A 208 16.42 26.29 1.79
CA GLU A 208 15.39 27.15 2.37
C GLU A 208 14.80 26.60 3.68
N GLU A 209 15.00 25.31 4.00
CA GLU A 209 14.32 24.66 5.13
C GLU A 209 14.89 25.03 6.50
N GLN A 210 16.09 25.64 6.55
CA GLN A 210 16.78 25.96 7.79
C GLN A 210 16.85 24.74 8.74
N CYS A 211 16.96 23.54 8.17
CA CYS A 211 16.99 22.29 8.90
C CYS A 211 18.39 21.67 8.84
N SER A 212 18.74 20.91 9.88
CA SER A 212 20.00 20.16 9.95
C SER A 212 19.70 18.68 10.03
N ILE A 213 20.11 17.99 8.97
CA ILE A 213 20.04 16.54 8.82
C ILE A 213 21.48 16.01 8.88
N SER A 214 21.75 15.21 9.91
CA SER A 214 23.05 14.59 10.19
C SER A 214 22.85 13.14 10.64
N GLY A 215 23.95 12.39 10.72
CA GLY A 215 23.95 10.97 11.04
C GLY A 215 24.29 10.10 9.84
N LYS A 216 24.55 8.81 10.11
CA LYS A 216 24.82 7.80 9.08
C LYS A 216 23.77 6.70 9.24
N PRO A 217 22.82 6.58 8.31
CA PRO A 217 21.84 5.52 8.36
C PRO A 217 22.49 4.15 8.12
N ALA A 218 21.83 3.09 8.55
CA ALA A 218 22.32 1.73 8.40
C ALA A 218 21.19 0.73 8.09
N LEU A 219 20.56 0.86 6.92
CA LEU A 219 19.33 0.16 6.51
C LEU A 219 19.31 -1.32 6.90
N PHE A 220 20.28 -2.10 6.42
CA PHE A 220 20.31 -3.55 6.64
C PHE A 220 20.45 -3.90 8.13
N LYS A 221 21.29 -3.16 8.86
CA LYS A 221 21.47 -3.37 10.30
C LYS A 221 20.22 -2.98 11.09
N THR A 222 19.63 -1.82 10.79
CA THR A 222 18.46 -1.28 11.49
C THR A 222 17.27 -2.21 11.31
N LEU A 223 16.99 -2.64 10.07
CA LEU A 223 15.83 -3.49 9.77
C LEU A 223 16.10 -4.99 9.96
N GLY A 224 17.32 -5.38 10.38
CA GLY A 224 17.68 -6.79 10.54
C GLY A 224 17.72 -7.58 9.23
N LEU A 225 17.87 -6.90 8.10
CA LEU A 225 17.98 -7.50 6.79
C LEU A 225 19.43 -7.93 6.52
N LYS A 226 19.62 -8.96 5.72
CA LYS A 226 20.95 -9.38 5.28
C LYS A 226 21.19 -8.87 3.86
N GLU A 227 22.10 -7.91 3.73
CA GLU A 227 22.41 -7.26 2.46
C GLU A 227 22.71 -8.24 1.32
N ARG A 228 23.42 -9.33 1.60
CA ARG A 228 23.79 -10.36 0.61
C ARG A 228 22.62 -11.20 0.10
N GLU A 229 21.49 -11.19 0.81
CA GLU A 229 20.29 -11.97 0.45
C GLU A 229 19.28 -11.06 -0.26
N TRP A 230 19.51 -9.74 -0.31
CA TRP A 230 18.56 -8.76 -0.82
C TRP A 230 19.04 -8.11 -2.12
N PRO A 231 18.18 -7.89 -3.14
CA PRO A 231 18.55 -7.13 -4.33
C PRO A 231 18.90 -5.69 -3.95
N THR A 232 20.07 -5.21 -4.37
CA THR A 232 20.60 -3.89 -3.94
C THR A 232 20.94 -2.94 -5.09
N GLU A 233 20.72 -3.33 -6.34
CA GLU A 233 21.06 -2.56 -7.54
C GLU A 233 20.22 -1.28 -7.61
N ALA A 234 18.96 -1.32 -7.15
CA ALA A 234 18.15 -0.11 -7.04
C ALA A 234 18.72 0.87 -6.01
N LEU A 235 19.19 0.37 -4.87
CA LEU A 235 19.79 1.20 -3.82
C LEU A 235 21.17 1.74 -4.22
N LYS A 236 22.03 0.91 -4.84
CA LYS A 236 23.45 1.22 -5.10
C LYS A 236 23.67 1.89 -6.47
N ASP A 237 23.06 1.34 -7.51
CA ASP A 237 23.25 1.77 -8.89
C ASP A 237 22.10 2.65 -9.41
N GLY A 238 21.00 2.73 -8.66
CA GLY A 238 19.80 3.43 -9.09
C GLY A 238 19.10 2.78 -10.29
N LYS A 239 19.26 1.46 -10.49
CA LYS A 239 18.59 0.71 -11.57
C LYS A 239 17.33 0.04 -11.05
N LEU A 240 16.25 -0.02 -11.83
CA LEU A 240 15.13 -0.88 -11.45
C LEU A 240 15.60 -2.34 -11.47
N THR A 241 15.18 -3.10 -10.48
CA THR A 241 15.68 -4.44 -10.15
C THR A 241 14.50 -5.35 -9.91
N GLU A 242 14.62 -6.63 -10.21
CA GLU A 242 13.60 -7.63 -9.92
C GLU A 242 13.83 -8.24 -8.54
N PRO A 243 12.80 -8.85 -7.92
CA PRO A 243 12.98 -9.62 -6.70
C PRO A 243 13.85 -10.84 -7.01
N GLU A 244 14.79 -11.16 -6.12
CA GLU A 244 15.65 -12.33 -6.21
C GLU A 244 15.15 -13.47 -5.34
N MET A 245 14.51 -13.17 -4.20
CA MET A 245 14.01 -14.20 -3.30
C MET A 245 12.66 -14.71 -3.79
N GLN A 246 12.60 -16.02 -4.02
CA GLN A 246 11.32 -16.73 -4.08
C GLN A 246 10.88 -17.04 -2.65
N PRO A 247 9.59 -16.89 -2.30
CA PRO A 247 9.07 -17.44 -1.05
C PRO A 247 9.43 -18.93 -0.95
N GLU A 248 9.88 -19.38 0.23
CA GLU A 248 10.09 -20.81 0.45
C GLU A 248 8.75 -21.52 0.37
N ALA A 249 8.54 -22.34 -0.67
CA ALA A 249 7.37 -23.19 -0.82
C ALA A 249 7.12 -24.00 0.46
N LYS A 250 6.22 -23.50 1.32
CA LYS A 250 5.73 -24.28 2.45
C LYS A 250 4.54 -25.05 1.94
N GLU A 251 4.62 -26.39 2.01
CA GLU A 251 3.43 -27.22 1.83
C GLU A 251 2.31 -26.62 2.71
N PRO A 252 1.12 -26.35 2.14
CA PRO A 252 0.08 -25.64 2.86
C PRO A 252 -0.27 -26.41 4.13
N ALA A 253 0.16 -25.85 5.27
CA ALA A 253 -0.20 -26.34 6.60
C ALA A 253 -1.63 -25.87 6.92
N SER A 254 -2.61 -26.25 6.10
CA SER A 254 -4.00 -26.14 6.51
C SER A 254 -4.90 -27.16 5.82
N ASP A 255 -5.63 -27.86 6.68
CA ASP A 255 -6.80 -28.66 6.36
C ASP A 255 -7.78 -27.87 5.48
N ARG A 256 -7.98 -28.35 4.23
CA ARG A 256 -8.83 -27.75 3.20
C ARG A 256 -10.31 -27.62 3.60
N SER A 257 -10.70 -28.06 4.79
CA SER A 257 -12.06 -27.94 5.31
C SER A 257 -12.36 -26.63 6.07
N LYS A 258 -11.39 -25.71 6.23
CA LYS A 258 -11.61 -24.45 6.99
C LYS A 258 -11.30 -23.18 6.19
N GLY A 259 -12.02 -22.99 5.08
CA GLY A 259 -12.18 -21.66 4.48
C GLY A 259 -12.85 -20.68 5.44
N GLY A 260 -12.37 -19.44 5.49
CA GLY A 260 -12.78 -18.38 6.44
C GLY A 260 -14.30 -18.26 6.64
N VAL A 261 -14.76 -18.71 7.80
CA VAL A 261 -16.19 -18.85 8.15
C VAL A 261 -16.91 -17.50 8.36
N ARG A 262 -16.19 -16.37 8.52
CA ARG A 262 -16.80 -15.10 8.93
C ARG A 262 -17.25 -14.17 7.79
N GLY A 263 -16.61 -14.18 6.62
CA GLY A 263 -17.03 -13.35 5.47
C GLY A 263 -17.87 -14.08 4.42
N GLY A 264 -17.69 -15.41 4.28
CA GLY A 264 -18.28 -16.19 3.20
C GLY A 264 -19.78 -16.51 3.38
N LYS A 265 -20.26 -16.68 4.62
CA LYS A 265 -21.66 -17.09 4.84
C LYS A 265 -22.66 -16.00 4.44
N ALA A 266 -22.42 -14.74 4.82
CA ALA A 266 -23.32 -13.63 4.52
C ALA A 266 -23.37 -13.27 3.02
N ALA A 267 -22.22 -13.26 2.34
CA ALA A 267 -22.15 -12.93 0.91
C ALA A 267 -22.60 -14.08 -0.02
N SER A 268 -22.63 -15.33 0.48
CA SER A 268 -23.02 -16.49 -0.32
C SER A 268 -24.53 -16.64 -0.55
N GLY A 269 -25.34 -15.83 0.11
CA GLY A 269 -26.79 -15.81 -0.02
C GLY A 269 -27.35 -14.57 -0.73
N THR A 270 -26.50 -13.66 -1.20
CA THR A 270 -26.91 -12.42 -1.88
C THR A 270 -26.55 -12.47 -3.37
N ALA A 271 -27.12 -11.58 -4.18
CA ALA A 271 -26.79 -11.42 -5.60
C ALA A 271 -25.35 -10.90 -5.88
N SER A 272 -24.39 -11.13 -4.99
CA SER A 272 -22.97 -10.81 -5.20
C SER A 272 -22.34 -11.76 -6.23
N ALA A 273 -21.19 -11.37 -6.81
CA ALA A 273 -20.44 -12.23 -7.73
C ALA A 273 -20.07 -13.58 -7.08
N ALA A 274 -19.81 -13.60 -5.77
CA ALA A 274 -19.52 -14.82 -5.02
C ALA A 274 -20.78 -15.69 -4.80
N GLY A 275 -21.93 -15.07 -4.55
CA GLY A 275 -23.22 -15.76 -4.44
C GLY A 275 -23.63 -16.42 -5.76
N ILE A 276 -23.48 -15.70 -6.88
CA ILE A 276 -23.81 -16.21 -8.22
C ILE A 276 -22.85 -17.34 -8.62
N ALA A 277 -21.54 -17.19 -8.40
CA ALA A 277 -20.57 -18.25 -8.70
C ALA A 277 -20.85 -19.53 -7.91
N LYS A 278 -21.28 -19.41 -6.65
CA LYS A 278 -21.70 -20.55 -5.83
C LYS A 278 -22.99 -21.18 -6.35
N ALA A 279 -23.99 -20.37 -6.71
CA ALA A 279 -25.27 -20.84 -7.21
C ALA A 279 -25.16 -21.57 -8.56
N LEU A 280 -24.18 -21.20 -9.38
CA LEU A 280 -23.91 -21.81 -10.68
C LEU A 280 -22.82 -22.89 -10.65
N LYS A 281 -22.35 -23.28 -9.45
CA LYS A 281 -21.34 -24.33 -9.31
C LYS A 281 -21.84 -25.63 -9.94
N GLY A 282 -21.04 -26.20 -10.84
CA GLY A 282 -21.37 -27.45 -11.55
C GLY A 282 -22.16 -27.27 -12.85
N VAL A 283 -22.33 -26.04 -13.35
CA VAL A 283 -22.82 -25.84 -14.72
C VAL A 283 -21.74 -26.25 -15.73
N ASP A 284 -22.13 -27.07 -16.70
CA ASP A 284 -21.28 -27.42 -17.84
C ASP A 284 -21.42 -26.37 -18.94
N PHE A 285 -20.29 -25.93 -19.47
CA PHE A 285 -20.27 -25.00 -20.59
C PHE A 285 -20.01 -25.74 -21.92
N PRO A 286 -20.64 -25.28 -23.02
CA PRO A 286 -21.50 -24.11 -23.06
C PRO A 286 -22.95 -24.38 -22.63
N CYS A 287 -23.60 -23.37 -22.06
CA CYS A 287 -24.93 -23.48 -21.49
C CYS A 287 -25.88 -22.37 -21.97
N ARG A 288 -27.19 -22.57 -21.79
CA ARG A 288 -28.22 -21.56 -22.03
C ARG A 288 -28.79 -21.07 -20.71
N LYS A 289 -29.51 -19.94 -20.74
CA LYS A 289 -30.18 -19.37 -19.56
C LYS A 289 -31.04 -20.40 -18.79
N ALA A 290 -31.73 -21.28 -19.51
CA ALA A 290 -32.53 -22.34 -18.89
C ALA A 290 -31.70 -23.31 -18.03
N ASP A 291 -30.47 -23.61 -18.44
CA ASP A 291 -29.55 -24.47 -17.70
C ASP A 291 -29.01 -23.76 -16.45
N LEU A 292 -28.78 -22.45 -16.54
CA LEU A 292 -28.41 -21.61 -15.39
C LEU A 292 -29.53 -21.58 -14.34
N ILE A 293 -30.77 -21.36 -14.75
CA ILE A 293 -31.94 -21.36 -13.86
C ILE A 293 -32.13 -22.75 -13.23
N LYS A 294 -31.93 -23.82 -14.02
CA LYS A 294 -32.00 -25.19 -13.50
C LYS A 294 -30.91 -25.43 -12.45
N GLN A 295 -29.69 -24.95 -12.70
CA GLN A 295 -28.57 -25.12 -11.79
C GLN A 295 -28.72 -24.32 -10.49
N THR A 296 -29.19 -23.06 -10.55
CA THR A 296 -29.44 -22.26 -9.35
C THR A 296 -30.51 -22.88 -8.46
N LYS A 297 -31.57 -23.45 -9.05
CA LYS A 297 -32.60 -24.19 -8.32
C LYS A 297 -32.06 -25.49 -7.71
N ALA A 298 -31.27 -26.26 -8.46
CA ALA A 298 -30.65 -27.50 -7.98
C ALA A 298 -29.71 -27.24 -6.80
N ASN A 299 -29.04 -26.09 -6.78
CA ASN A 299 -28.15 -25.67 -5.71
C ASN A 299 -28.85 -24.92 -4.57
N HIS A 300 -30.19 -24.85 -4.56
CA HIS A 300 -30.99 -24.14 -3.55
C HIS A 300 -30.52 -22.69 -3.33
N ALA A 301 -30.27 -21.96 -4.42
CA ALA A 301 -29.88 -20.55 -4.36
C ALA A 301 -31.00 -19.68 -3.77
N ALA A 302 -30.64 -18.55 -3.16
CA ALA A 302 -31.59 -17.57 -2.66
C ALA A 302 -32.42 -16.96 -3.82
N ASP A 303 -33.66 -16.57 -3.55
CA ASP A 303 -34.58 -16.04 -4.57
C ASP A 303 -33.99 -14.83 -5.32
N GLU A 304 -33.29 -13.94 -4.61
CA GLU A 304 -32.58 -12.79 -5.19
C GLU A 304 -31.57 -13.20 -6.29
N ILE A 305 -30.91 -14.35 -6.13
CA ILE A 305 -29.95 -14.87 -7.12
C ILE A 305 -30.70 -15.47 -8.32
N ILE A 306 -31.83 -16.14 -8.07
CA ILE A 306 -32.66 -16.73 -9.13
C ILE A 306 -33.24 -15.62 -10.01
N ASP A 307 -33.69 -14.52 -9.42
CA ASP A 307 -34.23 -13.36 -10.13
C ASP A 307 -33.17 -12.73 -11.05
N VAL A 308 -31.97 -12.50 -10.52
CA VAL A 308 -30.85 -11.95 -11.32
C VAL A 308 -30.46 -12.88 -12.48
N VAL A 309 -30.51 -14.20 -12.29
CA VAL A 309 -30.25 -15.16 -13.38
C VAL A 309 -31.40 -15.23 -14.39
N ASN A 310 -32.64 -14.96 -13.97
CA ASN A 310 -33.79 -14.87 -14.88
C ASN A 310 -33.69 -13.65 -15.80
N ASP A 311 -33.16 -12.54 -15.31
CA ASP A 311 -32.99 -11.27 -16.03
C ASP A 311 -31.86 -11.31 -17.07
N LEU A 312 -31.03 -12.35 -17.06
CA LEU A 312 -30.00 -12.53 -18.07
C LEU A 312 -30.59 -12.62 -19.50
N PRO A 313 -29.88 -12.08 -20.51
CA PRO A 313 -30.28 -12.22 -21.90
C PRO A 313 -30.42 -13.70 -22.33
N SER A 314 -31.43 -14.00 -23.14
CA SER A 314 -31.61 -15.34 -23.72
C SER A 314 -30.57 -15.62 -24.82
N ARG A 315 -29.32 -15.89 -24.42
CA ARG A 315 -28.20 -16.28 -25.30
C ARG A 315 -27.47 -17.51 -24.78
N LYS A 316 -26.55 -18.02 -25.60
CA LYS A 316 -25.62 -19.10 -25.22
C LYS A 316 -24.42 -18.47 -24.50
N TYR A 317 -23.99 -19.08 -23.41
CA TYR A 317 -22.85 -18.67 -22.62
C TYR A 317 -21.76 -19.74 -22.79
N GLU A 318 -20.57 -19.34 -23.23
CA GLU A 318 -19.46 -20.26 -23.48
C GLU A 318 -18.58 -20.42 -22.23
N THR A 319 -18.57 -19.43 -21.33
CA THR A 319 -17.79 -19.47 -20.09
C THR A 319 -18.49 -18.74 -18.94
N MET A 320 -17.98 -18.94 -17.72
CA MET A 320 -18.41 -18.18 -16.54
C MET A 320 -18.15 -16.67 -16.70
N ALA A 321 -17.10 -16.29 -17.45
CA ALA A 321 -16.80 -14.88 -17.73
C ALA A 321 -17.90 -14.22 -18.59
N ASP A 322 -18.51 -14.97 -19.53
CA ASP A 322 -19.62 -14.46 -20.34
C ASP A 322 -20.86 -14.15 -19.50
N ILE A 323 -21.09 -14.96 -18.47
CA ILE A 323 -22.17 -14.76 -17.50
C ILE A 323 -21.86 -13.52 -16.64
N GLN A 324 -20.64 -13.39 -16.12
CA GLN A 324 -20.22 -12.20 -15.35
C GLN A 324 -20.34 -10.92 -16.16
N LYS A 325 -19.98 -10.96 -17.44
CA LYS A 325 -20.14 -9.84 -18.37
C LYS A 325 -21.63 -9.48 -18.55
N ALA A 326 -22.48 -10.48 -18.77
CA ALA A 326 -23.92 -10.27 -18.89
C ALA A 326 -24.58 -9.72 -17.62
N LEU A 327 -24.08 -10.12 -16.45
CA LEU A 327 -24.53 -9.59 -15.16
C LEU A 327 -24.13 -8.12 -14.97
N GLY A 328 -23.01 -7.69 -15.54
CA GLY A 328 -22.61 -6.28 -15.58
C GLY A 328 -23.43 -5.45 -16.57
N GLU A 329 -24.10 -6.07 -17.55
CA GLU A 329 -24.98 -5.39 -18.53
C GLU A 329 -26.38 -5.11 -17.96
N ILE A 330 -26.82 -5.84 -16.94
CA ILE A 330 -28.16 -5.72 -16.31
C ILE A 330 -28.15 -4.98 -14.96
N ARG A 331 -26.98 -4.47 -14.53
CA ARG A 331 -26.80 -3.67 -13.32
C ARG A 331 -26.67 -2.19 -13.62
#